data_AF-A0A060SPL9-F1
#
_entry.id   AF-A0A060SPL9-F1
#
_cell.length_a   1.000
_cell.length_b   1.000
_cell.length_c   1.000
_cell.angle_alpha   90.00
_cell.angle_beta   90.00
_cell.angle_gamma   90.00
#
_symmetry.space_group_name_H-M   'P 1'
#
loop_
_entity.id
_entity.type
_entity.pdbx_description
1 polymer ?
#
loop_
_entity_poly.entity_id
_entity_poly.type
_entity_poly.pdbx_seq_one_letter_code
_entity_poly.pdbx_strand_id
1 'polypeptide(L)'
;MRFTLLASLIGLALGAFAQSSAVDAYVASESPVAKQGVLNNIGPNGSKSHGAKAGIVVASPNTENPNYLYTWTRDSSLVFKLLIDQFTSGEDTSLRTLIDQFTSAEAILQQVPNPSGTVSTGGLGEPKFNIDETAFTDPWGRPQRDGPALRATAIIRYADWLLDNGNTTYVENTLWPVIRLDLDYVAADWNQSTFDLWEEINSSSFFTTAVQHRALREGAAFASRLGQSGVVDGYTSQADNLLCFLQVGSRFIAT
;
A
#
# COMPACT_ATOMS: atom_id res chain seq x y z
N MET A 1 22.86 40.71 31.13
CA MET A 1 21.72 39.76 30.98
C MET A 1 21.01 39.88 29.63
N ARG A 2 20.47 41.04 29.22
CA ARG A 2 19.72 41.16 27.94
C ARG A 2 20.56 40.89 26.67
N PHE A 3 21.81 41.35 26.63
CA PHE A 3 22.71 41.10 25.49
C PHE A 3 23.14 39.63 25.35
N THR A 4 23.37 38.96 26.48
CA THR A 4 23.78 37.55 26.51
C THR A 4 22.65 36.64 26.03
N LEU A 5 21.41 36.93 26.43
CA LEU A 5 20.22 36.19 25.97
C LEU A 5 20.02 36.33 24.45
N LEU A 6 20.22 37.53 23.89
CA LEU A 6 20.06 37.79 22.47
C LEU A 6 21.13 37.09 21.62
N ALA A 7 22.39 37.08 22.07
CA ALA A 7 23.47 36.36 21.41
C ALA A 7 23.26 34.84 21.42
N SER A 8 22.77 34.27 22.53
CA SER A 8 22.40 32.85 22.62
C SER A 8 21.23 32.49 21.70
N LEU A 9 20.21 33.35 21.60
CA LEU A 9 19.07 33.15 20.70
C LEU A 9 19.49 33.24 19.22
N ILE A 10 20.39 34.15 18.87
CA ILE A 10 20.94 34.26 17.51
C ILE A 10 21.80 33.04 17.18
N GLY A 11 22.62 32.56 18.11
CA GLY A 11 23.43 31.34 17.92
C GLY A 11 22.57 30.09 17.73
N LEU A 12 21.50 29.94 18.52
CA LEU A 12 20.53 28.85 18.38
C LEU A 12 19.77 28.93 17.05
N ALA A 13 19.34 30.13 16.63
CA ALA A 13 18.68 30.33 15.36
C ALA A 13 19.61 30.00 14.18
N LEU A 14 20.85 30.50 14.19
CA LEU A 14 21.84 30.19 13.13
C LEU A 14 22.18 28.69 13.07
N GLY A 15 22.29 28.01 14.22
CA GLY A 15 22.48 26.57 14.28
C GLY A 15 21.29 25.79 13.69
N ALA A 16 20.06 26.18 14.02
CA ALA A 16 18.85 25.58 13.46
C ALA A 16 18.72 25.82 11.94
N PHE A 17 19.02 27.03 11.46
CA PHE A 17 19.03 27.34 10.02
C PHE A 17 20.12 26.55 9.27
N ALA A 18 21.31 26.42 9.83
CA ALA A 18 22.38 25.61 9.23
C ALA A 18 22.00 24.13 9.15
N GLN A 19 21.41 23.57 10.21
CA GLN A 19 20.90 22.19 10.20
C GLN A 19 19.77 21.99 9.19
N SER A 20 18.83 22.94 9.08
CA SER A 20 17.78 22.93 8.05
C SER A 20 18.40 22.85 6.65
N SER A 21 19.39 23.70 6.35
CA SER A 21 20.04 23.72 5.03
C SER A 21 20.77 22.43 4.69
N ALA A 22 21.32 21.73 5.70
CA ALA A 22 21.97 20.44 5.50
C ALA A 22 20.96 19.31 5.27
N VAL A 23 19.81 19.33 5.96
CA VAL A 23 18.71 18.39 5.73
C VAL A 23 18.12 18.59 4.33
N ASP A 24 17.85 19.83 3.94
CA ASP A 24 17.32 20.15 2.60
C ASP A 24 18.29 19.69 1.50
N ALA A 25 19.60 19.93 1.69
CA ALA A 25 20.63 19.44 0.76
C ALA A 25 20.68 17.91 0.68
N TYR A 26 20.57 17.22 1.83
CA TYR A 26 20.53 15.76 1.86
C TYR A 26 19.30 15.23 1.10
N VAL A 27 18.11 15.74 1.40
CA VAL A 27 16.86 15.33 0.72
C VAL A 27 16.97 15.57 -0.78
N ALA A 28 17.43 16.76 -1.21
CA ALA A 28 17.61 17.06 -2.63
C ALA A 28 18.58 16.09 -3.33
N SER A 29 19.62 15.62 -2.62
CA SER A 29 20.58 14.65 -3.16
C SER A 29 20.08 13.20 -3.12
N GLU A 30 19.37 12.81 -2.07
CA GLU A 30 18.96 11.42 -1.82
C GLU A 30 17.65 11.07 -2.52
N SER A 31 16.69 12.00 -2.62
CA SER A 31 15.39 11.76 -3.26
C SER A 31 15.48 11.11 -4.64
N PRO A 32 16.29 11.60 -5.61
CA PRO A 32 16.42 10.94 -6.90
C PRO A 32 17.10 9.56 -6.82
N VAL A 33 18.05 9.38 -5.90
CA VAL A 33 18.76 8.10 -5.69
C VAL A 33 17.81 7.05 -5.10
N ALA A 34 17.07 7.41 -4.06
CA ALA A 34 16.08 6.56 -3.42
C ALA A 34 14.95 6.18 -4.39
N LYS A 35 14.42 7.15 -5.15
CA LYS A 35 13.42 6.87 -6.19
C LYS A 35 13.94 5.91 -7.24
N GLN A 36 15.15 6.12 -7.75
CA GLN A 36 15.75 5.17 -8.69
C GLN A 36 15.94 3.79 -8.05
N GLY A 37 16.30 3.74 -6.76
CA GLY A 37 16.36 2.52 -5.97
C GLY A 37 15.05 1.75 -5.93
N VAL A 38 13.93 2.45 -5.73
CA VAL A 38 12.57 1.88 -5.81
C VAL A 38 12.30 1.34 -7.21
N LEU A 39 12.48 2.17 -8.25
CA LEU A 39 12.22 1.78 -9.64
C LEU A 39 13.07 0.59 -10.11
N ASN A 40 14.29 0.47 -9.60
CA ASN A 40 15.18 -0.64 -9.91
C ASN A 40 14.62 -2.00 -9.44
N ASN A 41 13.74 -2.03 -8.44
CA ASN A 41 13.12 -3.25 -7.92
C ASN A 41 11.82 -3.63 -8.64
N ILE A 42 11.40 -2.90 -9.66
CA ILE A 42 10.11 -3.12 -10.34
C ILE A 42 10.33 -3.76 -11.72
N GLY A 43 9.69 -4.92 -11.92
CA GLY A 43 9.75 -5.65 -13.19
C GLY A 43 9.04 -4.93 -14.35
N PRO A 44 9.40 -5.22 -15.61
CA PRO A 44 10.41 -6.21 -16.00
C PRO A 44 11.82 -5.59 -16.21
N ASN A 45 11.92 -4.26 -16.18
CA ASN A 45 13.10 -3.52 -16.63
C ASN A 45 13.96 -2.96 -15.48
N GLY A 46 13.50 -3.09 -14.23
CA GLY A 46 14.29 -2.69 -13.07
C GLY A 46 15.62 -3.45 -13.00
N SER A 47 16.72 -2.73 -12.75
CA SER A 47 18.06 -3.32 -12.71
C SER A 47 18.27 -4.36 -11.60
N LYS A 48 17.37 -4.41 -10.61
CA LYS A 48 17.36 -5.33 -9.46
C LYS A 48 16.16 -6.30 -9.47
N SER A 49 15.38 -6.30 -10.54
CA SER A 49 14.14 -7.11 -10.66
C SER A 49 14.23 -8.14 -11.79
N HIS A 50 15.41 -8.69 -12.04
CA HIS A 50 15.61 -9.66 -13.12
C HIS A 50 14.69 -10.88 -12.94
N GLY A 51 13.93 -11.23 -13.99
CA GLY A 51 12.96 -12.33 -13.96
C GLY A 51 11.58 -11.97 -13.42
N ALA A 52 11.42 -10.80 -12.80
CA ALA A 52 10.11 -10.34 -12.34
C ALA A 52 9.19 -9.94 -13.51
N LYS A 53 7.91 -10.26 -13.41
CA LYS A 53 6.89 -9.84 -14.40
C LYS A 53 6.65 -8.33 -14.33
N ALA A 54 6.01 -7.79 -15.37
CA ALA A 54 5.75 -6.35 -15.46
C ALA A 54 4.83 -5.89 -14.33
N GLY A 55 5.21 -4.85 -13.61
CA GLY A 55 4.43 -4.32 -12.48
C GLY A 55 4.67 -5.04 -11.14
N ILE A 56 5.43 -6.14 -11.13
CA ILE A 56 5.82 -6.84 -9.91
C ILE A 56 6.93 -6.07 -9.20
N VAL A 57 6.72 -5.75 -7.92
CA VAL A 57 7.74 -5.17 -7.04
C VAL A 57 8.45 -6.28 -6.29
N VAL A 58 9.77 -6.35 -6.43
CA VAL A 58 10.61 -7.25 -5.64
C VAL A 58 10.95 -6.55 -4.33
N ALA A 59 10.66 -7.17 -3.18
CA ALA A 59 10.94 -6.56 -1.87
C ALA A 59 12.44 -6.26 -1.69
N SER A 60 13.30 -7.18 -2.10
CA SER A 60 14.75 -6.98 -2.19
C SER A 60 15.38 -7.93 -3.21
N PRO A 61 16.46 -7.55 -3.93
CA PRO A 61 17.16 -8.45 -4.85
C PRO A 61 17.89 -9.61 -4.16
N ASN A 62 17.95 -9.62 -2.82
CA ASN A 62 18.64 -10.67 -2.07
C ASN A 62 17.94 -12.02 -2.25
N THR A 63 18.67 -13.00 -2.77
CA THR A 63 18.21 -14.39 -2.90
C THR A 63 18.64 -15.28 -1.74
N GLU A 64 19.53 -14.80 -0.87
CA GLU A 64 20.08 -15.52 0.28
C GLU A 64 20.40 -14.55 1.43
N ASN A 65 20.28 -15.05 2.67
CA ASN A 65 20.68 -14.36 3.91
C ASN A 65 20.28 -12.87 4.04
N PRO A 66 18.97 -12.52 4.04
CA PRO A 66 17.79 -13.39 3.86
C PRO A 66 17.32 -13.45 2.40
N ASN A 67 16.54 -14.47 2.03
CA ASN A 67 15.89 -14.53 0.72
C ASN A 67 14.59 -13.70 0.72
N TYR A 68 14.62 -12.55 0.04
CA TYR A 68 13.51 -11.59 -0.08
C TYR A 68 13.11 -11.35 -1.55
N LEU A 69 13.51 -12.25 -2.45
CA LEU A 69 13.18 -12.19 -3.88
C LEU A 69 11.74 -12.67 -4.14
N TYR A 70 10.77 -11.97 -3.54
CA TYR A 70 9.34 -12.20 -3.71
C TYR A 70 8.61 -10.85 -3.83
N THR A 71 7.36 -10.91 -4.24
CA THR A 71 6.45 -9.76 -4.20
C THR A 71 5.48 -9.92 -3.05
N TRP A 72 5.37 -8.91 -2.20
CA TRP A 72 4.37 -8.84 -1.14
C TRP A 72 3.27 -7.89 -1.54
N THR A 73 2.03 -8.27 -1.28
CA THR A 73 0.87 -7.41 -1.54
C THR A 73 1.01 -6.07 -0.81
N ARG A 74 1.46 -6.10 0.46
CA ARG A 74 1.74 -4.90 1.27
C ARG A 74 2.80 -4.00 0.62
N ASP A 75 3.98 -4.54 0.38
CA ASP A 75 5.15 -3.80 -0.10
C ASP A 75 4.88 -3.18 -1.47
N SER A 76 4.34 -3.96 -2.40
CA SER A 76 3.94 -3.50 -3.74
C SER A 76 2.92 -2.36 -3.65
N SER A 77 1.90 -2.50 -2.81
CA SER A 77 0.85 -1.49 -2.65
C SER A 77 1.36 -0.19 -2.03
N LEU A 78 2.27 -0.26 -1.05
CA LEU A 78 2.88 0.93 -0.44
C LEU A 78 3.81 1.66 -1.42
N VAL A 79 4.62 0.92 -2.18
CA VAL A 79 5.48 1.48 -3.24
C VAL A 79 4.63 2.15 -4.30
N PHE A 80 3.58 1.49 -4.80
CA PHE A 80 2.73 2.07 -5.82
C PHE A 80 1.85 3.18 -5.29
N LYS A 81 1.47 3.21 -4.01
CA LYS A 81 0.79 4.38 -3.43
C LYS A 81 1.65 5.64 -3.55
N LEU A 82 2.94 5.55 -3.28
CA LEU A 82 3.90 6.66 -3.48
C LEU A 82 3.98 7.06 -4.96
N LEU A 83 4.20 6.10 -5.86
CA LEU A 83 4.35 6.38 -7.29
C LEU A 83 3.07 6.97 -7.91
N ILE A 84 1.91 6.49 -7.49
CA ILE A 84 0.60 7.03 -7.88
C ILE A 84 0.44 8.46 -7.34
N ASP A 85 0.85 8.76 -6.12
CA ASP A 85 0.78 10.13 -5.59
C ASP A 85 1.68 11.10 -6.39
N GLN A 86 2.90 10.69 -6.73
CA GLN A 86 3.80 11.47 -7.61
C GLN A 86 3.20 11.67 -9.00
N PHE A 87 2.59 10.64 -9.58
CA PHE A 87 1.94 10.74 -10.89
C PHE A 87 0.74 11.67 -10.87
N THR A 88 -0.18 11.45 -9.92
CA THR A 88 -1.47 12.17 -9.84
C THR A 88 -1.34 13.62 -9.42
N SER A 89 -0.25 13.98 -8.72
CA SER A 89 0.09 15.38 -8.39
C SER A 89 0.80 16.12 -9.53
N GLY A 90 1.25 15.41 -10.56
CA GLY A 90 2.04 15.96 -11.66
C GLY A 90 3.54 16.07 -11.37
N GLU A 91 4.03 15.55 -10.24
CA GLU A 91 5.46 15.49 -9.91
C GLU A 91 6.24 14.63 -10.91
N ASP A 92 5.68 13.49 -11.33
CA ASP A 92 6.27 12.63 -12.35
C ASP A 92 5.22 11.93 -13.21
N THR A 93 4.94 12.52 -14.37
CA THR A 93 3.96 11.99 -15.34
C THR A 93 4.46 10.77 -16.11
N SER A 94 5.76 10.42 -16.02
CA SER A 94 6.33 9.27 -16.73
C SER A 94 5.94 7.91 -16.11
N LEU A 95 5.45 7.93 -14.87
CA LEU A 95 5.10 6.73 -14.10
C LEU A 95 3.83 6.00 -14.59
N ARG A 96 3.08 6.61 -15.52
CA ARG A 96 1.78 6.09 -15.99
C ARG A 96 1.81 4.61 -16.39
N THR A 97 2.72 4.25 -17.28
CA THR A 97 2.82 2.87 -17.79
C THR A 97 3.14 1.88 -16.68
N LEU A 98 3.98 2.28 -15.73
CA LEU A 98 4.35 1.43 -14.61
C LEU A 98 3.16 1.18 -13.66
N ILE A 99 2.33 2.20 -13.44
CA ILE A 99 1.09 2.09 -12.66
C ILE A 99 0.08 1.17 -13.37
N ASP A 100 -0.11 1.31 -14.68
CA ASP A 100 -0.98 0.42 -15.45
C ASP A 100 -0.51 -1.05 -15.35
N GLN A 101 0.80 -1.28 -15.41
CA GLN A 101 1.40 -2.61 -15.24
C GLN A 101 1.15 -3.17 -13.84
N PHE A 102 1.31 -2.37 -12.78
CA PHE A 102 1.00 -2.78 -11.41
C PHE A 102 -0.45 -3.19 -11.25
N THR A 103 -1.41 -2.38 -11.70
CA THR A 103 -2.83 -2.72 -11.58
C THR A 103 -3.17 -4.01 -12.33
N SER A 104 -2.48 -4.28 -13.44
CA SER A 104 -2.64 -5.52 -14.21
C SER A 104 -2.04 -6.74 -13.50
N ALA A 105 -0.84 -6.60 -12.94
CA ALA A 105 -0.18 -7.65 -12.16
C ALA A 105 -0.99 -8.02 -10.91
N GLU A 106 -1.47 -7.02 -10.18
CA GLU A 106 -2.31 -7.23 -9.01
C GLU A 106 -3.64 -7.92 -9.36
N ALA A 107 -4.26 -7.57 -10.49
CA ALA A 107 -5.45 -8.27 -10.98
C ALA A 107 -5.18 -9.75 -11.27
N ILE A 108 -3.99 -10.09 -11.77
CA ILE A 108 -3.55 -11.49 -11.97
C ILE A 108 -3.38 -12.17 -10.60
N LEU A 109 -2.62 -11.56 -9.68
CA LEU A 109 -2.32 -12.14 -8.37
C LEU A 109 -3.58 -12.43 -7.55
N GLN A 110 -4.61 -11.58 -7.62
CA GLN A 110 -5.91 -11.83 -6.98
C GLN A 110 -6.56 -13.17 -7.42
N GLN A 111 -6.27 -13.64 -8.63
CA GLN A 111 -6.84 -14.86 -9.20
C GLN A 111 -5.98 -16.11 -8.96
N VAL A 112 -4.75 -15.96 -8.45
CA VAL A 112 -3.83 -17.09 -8.22
C VAL A 112 -4.26 -17.88 -6.98
N PRO A 113 -4.68 -19.15 -7.12
CA PRO A 113 -4.94 -20.01 -5.96
C PRO A 113 -3.66 -20.23 -5.16
N ASN A 114 -3.76 -20.11 -3.84
CA ASN A 114 -2.62 -20.12 -2.94
C ASN A 114 -2.99 -20.79 -1.60
N PRO A 115 -2.03 -20.97 -0.67
CA PRO A 115 -2.30 -21.63 0.60
C PRO A 115 -3.33 -20.92 1.50
N SER A 116 -3.57 -19.62 1.32
CA SER A 116 -4.66 -18.90 2.01
C SER A 116 -6.03 -19.12 1.37
N GLY A 117 -6.11 -19.68 0.16
CA GLY A 117 -7.35 -20.05 -0.52
C GLY A 117 -7.39 -19.62 -1.99
N THR A 118 -8.61 -19.43 -2.51
CA THR A 118 -8.88 -18.83 -3.82
C THR A 118 -9.37 -17.40 -3.65
N VAL A 119 -9.60 -16.69 -4.75
CA VAL A 119 -10.20 -15.34 -4.76
C VAL A 119 -11.48 -15.23 -3.90
N SER A 120 -12.24 -16.33 -3.73
CA SER A 120 -13.51 -16.35 -2.98
C SER A 120 -13.46 -17.11 -1.65
N THR A 121 -12.34 -17.73 -1.28
CA THR A 121 -12.23 -18.55 -0.05
C THR A 121 -11.12 -18.12 0.90
N GLY A 122 -10.44 -17.02 0.61
CA GLY A 122 -9.43 -16.46 1.52
C GLY A 122 -8.12 -16.01 0.85
N GLY A 123 -7.92 -16.37 -0.42
CA GLY A 123 -6.65 -16.22 -1.14
C GLY A 123 -6.15 -14.78 -1.32
N LEU A 124 -7.03 -13.79 -1.17
CA LEU A 124 -6.63 -12.38 -1.19
C LEU A 124 -5.77 -11.98 0.02
N GLY A 125 -5.87 -12.73 1.12
CA GLY A 125 -5.02 -12.54 2.31
C GLY A 125 -3.64 -13.19 2.22
N GLU A 126 -3.26 -13.77 1.08
CA GLU A 126 -1.91 -14.32 0.91
C GLU A 126 -0.88 -13.18 0.94
N PRO A 127 0.13 -13.25 1.82
CA PRO A 127 1.07 -12.14 2.01
C PRO A 127 1.92 -11.86 0.76
N LYS A 128 2.40 -12.95 0.12
CA LYS A 128 3.42 -12.88 -0.93
C LYS A 128 3.28 -13.94 -2.00
N PHE A 129 3.87 -13.66 -3.15
CA PHE A 129 3.94 -14.51 -4.33
C PHE A 129 5.36 -14.54 -4.87
N ASN A 130 5.66 -15.53 -5.72
CA ASN A 130 6.90 -15.52 -6.48
C ASN A 130 6.87 -14.38 -7.51
N ILE A 131 8.05 -13.89 -7.90
CA ILE A 131 8.17 -12.74 -8.81
C ILE A 131 7.66 -13.02 -10.23
N ASP A 132 7.37 -14.28 -10.54
CA ASP A 132 6.81 -14.76 -11.80
C ASP A 132 5.27 -14.92 -11.78
N GLU A 133 4.61 -14.36 -10.75
CA GLU A 133 3.15 -14.42 -10.51
C GLU A 133 2.62 -15.80 -10.11
N THR A 134 3.48 -16.69 -9.61
CA THR A 134 3.06 -17.98 -9.06
C THR A 134 2.91 -17.95 -7.53
N ALA A 135 2.09 -18.86 -6.99
CA ALA A 135 1.87 -18.96 -5.54
C ALA A 135 3.15 -19.34 -4.79
N PHE A 136 3.41 -18.66 -3.67
CA PHE A 136 4.40 -19.11 -2.70
C PHE A 136 3.77 -20.20 -1.80
N THR A 137 4.26 -21.44 -1.92
CA THR A 137 3.60 -22.61 -1.30
C THR A 137 4.16 -23.03 0.05
N ASP A 138 5.29 -22.47 0.47
CA ASP A 138 5.97 -22.89 1.70
C ASP A 138 5.29 -22.30 2.95
N PRO A 139 5.56 -22.86 4.15
CA PRO A 139 5.06 -22.29 5.41
C PRO A 139 5.40 -20.81 5.57
N TRP A 140 4.43 -20.03 6.02
CA TRP A 140 4.56 -18.59 6.21
C TRP A 140 3.51 -18.08 7.20
N GLY A 141 3.74 -16.89 7.79
CA GLY A 141 2.75 -16.18 8.61
C GLY A 141 1.60 -15.64 7.77
N ARG A 142 0.67 -16.52 7.38
CA ARG A 142 -0.53 -16.22 6.58
C ARG A 142 -1.83 -16.51 7.34
N PRO A 143 -2.93 -15.80 7.05
CA PRO A 143 -3.03 -14.66 6.14
C PRO A 143 -2.51 -13.36 6.76
N GLN A 144 -2.23 -12.37 5.91
CA GLN A 144 -1.99 -10.98 6.29
C GLN A 144 -3.05 -10.09 5.64
N ARG A 145 -3.98 -9.58 6.46
CA ARG A 145 -5.22 -8.94 5.99
C ARG A 145 -5.08 -7.43 5.76
N ASP A 146 -3.88 -6.88 5.88
CA ASP A 146 -3.53 -5.51 5.51
C ASP A 146 -3.32 -5.36 4.00
N GLY A 147 -2.81 -6.40 3.32
CA GLY A 147 -2.52 -6.41 1.89
C GLY A 147 -3.68 -5.92 1.01
N PRO A 148 -4.86 -6.58 1.04
CA PRO A 148 -6.02 -6.15 0.27
C PRO A 148 -6.44 -4.70 0.54
N ALA A 149 -6.40 -4.26 1.80
CA ALA A 149 -6.75 -2.90 2.17
C ALA A 149 -5.78 -1.87 1.55
N LEU A 150 -4.47 -2.13 1.66
CA LEU A 150 -3.43 -1.27 1.08
C LEU A 150 -3.55 -1.21 -0.44
N ARG A 151 -3.74 -2.36 -1.09
CA ARG A 151 -3.93 -2.46 -2.53
C ARG A 151 -5.14 -1.69 -3.01
N ALA A 152 -6.29 -1.87 -2.37
CA ALA A 152 -7.51 -1.12 -2.68
C ALA A 152 -7.26 0.40 -2.60
N THR A 153 -6.64 0.90 -1.53
CA THR A 153 -6.38 2.36 -1.40
C THR A 153 -5.42 2.90 -2.45
N ALA A 154 -4.41 2.13 -2.86
CA ALA A 154 -3.51 2.52 -3.94
C ALA A 154 -4.26 2.61 -5.28
N ILE A 155 -5.02 1.58 -5.63
CA ILE A 155 -5.73 1.52 -6.92
C ILE A 155 -6.90 2.53 -6.96
N ILE A 156 -7.62 2.75 -5.84
CA ILE A 156 -8.66 3.79 -5.75
C ILE A 156 -8.10 5.17 -6.06
N ARG A 157 -6.94 5.53 -5.49
CA ARG A 157 -6.30 6.84 -5.76
C ARG A 157 -6.02 7.04 -7.25
N TYR A 158 -5.57 6.00 -7.92
CA TYR A 158 -5.30 6.05 -9.35
C TYR A 158 -6.59 6.08 -10.18
N ALA A 159 -7.59 5.29 -9.79
CA ALA A 159 -8.89 5.25 -10.42
C ALA A 159 -9.65 6.58 -10.31
N ASP A 160 -9.57 7.26 -9.17
CA ASP A 160 -10.11 8.62 -8.98
C ASP A 160 -9.50 9.60 -9.99
N TRP A 161 -8.17 9.61 -10.14
CA TRP A 161 -7.51 10.45 -11.12
C TRP A 161 -7.95 10.12 -12.56
N LEU A 162 -8.12 8.83 -12.88
CA LEU A 162 -8.59 8.40 -14.20
C LEU A 162 -10.03 8.85 -14.48
N LEU A 163 -10.92 8.82 -13.49
CA LEU A 163 -12.28 9.36 -13.61
C LEU A 163 -12.25 10.86 -13.91
N ASP A 164 -11.45 11.62 -13.16
CA ASP A 164 -11.31 13.07 -13.34
C ASP A 164 -10.71 13.44 -14.72
N ASN A 165 -10.00 12.50 -15.35
CA ASN A 165 -9.39 12.65 -16.68
C ASN A 165 -10.17 11.91 -17.78
N GLY A 166 -11.43 11.56 -17.54
CA GLY A 166 -12.36 11.07 -18.57
C GLY A 166 -12.18 9.60 -18.96
N ASN A 167 -11.43 8.80 -18.19
CA ASN A 167 -11.20 7.38 -18.48
C ASN A 167 -12.16 6.45 -17.72
N THR A 168 -13.45 6.80 -17.73
CA THR A 168 -14.51 6.12 -16.97
C THR A 168 -14.64 4.64 -17.33
N THR A 169 -14.61 4.30 -18.62
CA THR A 169 -14.78 2.92 -19.09
C THR A 169 -13.70 1.98 -18.55
N TYR A 170 -12.44 2.42 -18.50
CA TYR A 170 -11.36 1.61 -17.94
C TYR A 170 -11.52 1.45 -16.42
N VAL A 171 -11.91 2.52 -15.73
CA VAL A 171 -12.17 2.45 -14.28
C VAL A 171 -13.29 1.46 -13.97
N GLU A 172 -14.43 1.56 -14.64
CA GLU A 172 -15.60 0.71 -14.38
C GLU A 172 -15.37 -0.76 -14.77
N ASN A 173 -14.74 -1.01 -15.92
CA ASN A 173 -14.62 -2.37 -16.45
C ASN A 173 -13.34 -3.09 -16.04
N THR A 174 -12.30 -2.37 -15.60
CA THR A 174 -11.00 -2.95 -15.28
C THR A 174 -10.61 -2.75 -13.82
N LEU A 175 -10.60 -1.52 -13.31
CA LEU A 175 -10.12 -1.26 -11.94
C LEU A 175 -11.16 -1.57 -10.87
N TRP A 176 -12.44 -1.26 -11.10
CA TRP A 176 -13.50 -1.50 -10.13
C TRP A 176 -13.63 -2.98 -9.73
N PRO A 177 -13.60 -3.97 -10.65
CA PRO A 177 -13.61 -5.37 -10.26
C PRO A 177 -12.46 -5.76 -9.31
N VAL A 178 -11.24 -5.23 -9.55
CA VAL A 178 -10.06 -5.48 -8.72
C VAL A 178 -10.22 -4.85 -7.34
N ILE A 179 -10.62 -3.57 -7.29
CA ILE A 179 -10.88 -2.82 -6.04
C ILE A 179 -11.97 -3.53 -5.23
N ARG A 180 -13.07 -3.92 -5.88
CA ARG A 180 -14.21 -4.52 -5.21
C ARG A 180 -13.86 -5.85 -4.55
N LEU A 181 -13.05 -6.69 -5.20
CA LEU A 181 -12.60 -7.96 -4.61
C LEU A 181 -11.88 -7.73 -3.26
N ASP A 182 -10.98 -6.76 -3.21
CA ASP A 182 -10.28 -6.41 -1.97
C ASP A 182 -11.20 -5.79 -0.91
N LEU A 183 -12.10 -4.88 -1.30
CA LEU A 183 -13.05 -4.26 -0.37
C LEU A 183 -14.06 -5.26 0.20
N ASP A 184 -14.58 -6.17 -0.63
CA ASP A 184 -15.49 -7.23 -0.21
C ASP A 184 -14.77 -8.19 0.76
N TYR A 185 -13.50 -8.53 0.50
CA TYR A 185 -12.66 -9.31 1.43
C TYR A 185 -12.48 -8.58 2.76
N VAL A 186 -12.08 -7.31 2.74
CA VAL A 186 -11.90 -6.52 3.97
C VAL A 186 -13.21 -6.44 4.77
N ALA A 187 -14.34 -6.15 4.11
CA ALA A 187 -15.63 -6.05 4.76
C ALA A 187 -16.07 -7.37 5.42
N ALA A 188 -15.77 -8.50 4.79
CA ALA A 188 -16.14 -9.83 5.29
C ALA A 188 -15.22 -10.33 6.42
N ASP A 189 -13.92 -10.03 6.34
CA ASP A 189 -12.90 -10.74 7.11
C ASP A 189 -12.14 -9.88 8.15
N TRP A 190 -12.42 -8.58 8.26
CA TRP A 190 -11.66 -7.69 9.15
C TRP A 190 -11.63 -8.13 10.63
N ASN A 191 -12.69 -8.81 11.09
CA ASN A 191 -12.82 -9.26 12.48
C ASN A 191 -12.25 -10.67 12.73
N GLN A 192 -11.41 -11.18 11.82
CA GLN A 192 -10.68 -12.42 12.00
C GLN A 192 -9.22 -12.15 12.38
N SER A 193 -8.58 -13.11 13.05
CA SER A 193 -7.14 -13.03 13.32
C SER A 193 -6.32 -12.96 12.03
N THR A 194 -5.19 -12.27 12.12
CA THR A 194 -4.25 -12.02 11.04
C THR A 194 -2.84 -12.01 11.61
N PHE A 195 -1.85 -12.43 10.82
CA PHE A 195 -0.48 -12.03 11.12
C PHE A 195 -0.34 -10.52 10.94
N ASP A 196 0.51 -9.91 11.74
CA ASP A 196 0.80 -8.48 11.68
C ASP A 196 1.72 -8.14 10.49
N LEU A 197 2.00 -6.86 10.30
CA LEU A 197 2.83 -6.38 9.18
C LEU A 197 4.28 -6.89 9.22
N TRP A 198 4.74 -7.36 10.38
CA TRP A 198 6.05 -7.99 10.55
C TRP A 198 6.01 -9.51 10.33
N GLU A 199 4.83 -10.06 10.03
CA GLU A 199 4.63 -11.46 9.64
C GLU A 199 4.83 -12.47 10.79
N GLU A 200 4.79 -12.01 12.04
CA GLU A 200 5.25 -12.76 13.20
C GLU A 200 4.11 -13.14 14.16
N ILE A 201 3.19 -12.21 14.41
CA ILE A 201 2.21 -12.33 15.48
C ILE A 201 0.80 -12.45 14.91
N ASN A 202 0.21 -13.65 15.04
CA ASN A 202 -1.19 -13.89 14.69
C ASN A 202 -2.12 -13.34 15.79
N SER A 203 -2.73 -12.18 15.54
CA SER A 203 -3.55 -11.45 16.52
C SER A 203 -4.50 -10.46 15.84
N SER A 204 -5.02 -9.50 16.61
CA SER A 204 -5.58 -8.26 16.07
C SER A 204 -4.47 -7.21 15.99
N SER A 205 -4.11 -6.80 14.78
CA SER A 205 -3.07 -5.80 14.52
C SER A 205 -3.65 -4.41 14.34
N PHE A 206 -3.19 -3.43 15.13
CA PHE A 206 -3.63 -2.03 15.02
C PHE A 206 -3.41 -1.46 13.61
N PHE A 207 -2.24 -1.73 13.02
CA PHE A 207 -1.93 -1.29 11.66
C PHE A 207 -2.93 -1.86 10.65
N THR A 208 -3.17 -3.18 10.71
CA THR A 208 -4.10 -3.87 9.81
C THR A 208 -5.52 -3.30 9.95
N THR A 209 -6.01 -3.14 11.17
CA THR A 209 -7.33 -2.55 11.42
C THR A 209 -7.43 -1.11 10.90
N ALA A 210 -6.39 -0.29 11.08
CA ALA A 210 -6.39 1.10 10.62
C ALA A 210 -6.43 1.22 9.09
N VAL A 211 -5.65 0.40 8.37
CA VAL A 211 -5.66 0.42 6.89
C VAL A 211 -6.94 -0.17 6.33
N GLN A 212 -7.54 -1.17 6.98
CA GLN A 212 -8.85 -1.72 6.61
C GLN A 212 -9.97 -0.67 6.78
N HIS A 213 -9.97 0.07 7.89
CA HIS A 213 -10.91 1.18 8.10
C HIS A 213 -10.80 2.19 6.96
N ARG A 214 -9.57 2.64 6.66
CA ARG A 214 -9.29 3.58 5.58
C ARG A 214 -9.80 3.06 4.24
N ALA A 215 -9.48 1.81 3.89
CA ALA A 215 -9.87 1.20 2.63
C ALA A 215 -11.39 1.19 2.44
N LEU A 216 -12.16 0.82 3.47
CA LEU A 216 -13.62 0.82 3.39
C LEU A 216 -14.23 2.23 3.31
N ARG A 217 -13.65 3.22 4.00
CA ARG A 217 -14.09 4.62 3.88
C ARG A 217 -13.85 5.17 2.47
N GLU A 218 -12.64 4.99 1.94
CA GLU A 218 -12.30 5.40 0.58
C GLU A 218 -13.12 4.62 -0.45
N GLY A 219 -13.29 3.31 -0.24
CA GLY A 219 -14.08 2.42 -1.08
C GLY A 219 -15.56 2.78 -1.14
N ALA A 220 -16.19 3.13 -0.02
CA ALA A 220 -17.58 3.59 0.01
C ALA A 220 -17.77 4.91 -0.76
N ALA A 221 -16.83 5.86 -0.59
CA ALA A 221 -16.85 7.12 -1.33
C ALA A 221 -16.65 6.89 -2.84
N PHE A 222 -15.69 6.05 -3.21
CA PHE A 222 -15.41 5.71 -4.60
C PHE A 222 -16.57 4.96 -5.28
N ALA A 223 -17.14 3.96 -4.60
CA ALA A 223 -18.32 3.24 -5.07
C ALA A 223 -19.50 4.19 -5.32
N SER A 224 -19.71 5.18 -4.44
CA SER A 224 -20.73 6.22 -4.63
C SER A 224 -20.46 7.05 -5.88
N ARG A 225 -19.20 7.44 -6.13
CA ARG A 225 -18.81 8.18 -7.36
C ARG A 225 -19.09 7.38 -8.63
N LEU A 226 -18.89 6.07 -8.60
CA LEU A 226 -19.14 5.16 -9.73
C LEU A 226 -20.63 4.75 -9.89
N GLY A 227 -21.52 5.23 -9.03
CA GLY A 227 -22.92 4.79 -9.03
C GLY A 227 -23.13 3.35 -8.55
N GLN A 228 -22.14 2.74 -7.89
CA GLN A 228 -22.18 1.39 -7.33
C GLN A 228 -22.85 1.40 -5.95
N SER A 229 -24.06 1.95 -5.85
CA SER A 229 -24.74 2.22 -4.57
C SER A 229 -25.01 0.96 -3.74
N GLY A 230 -25.09 -0.22 -4.36
CA GLY A 230 -25.42 -1.48 -3.69
C GLY A 230 -24.40 -1.98 -2.66
N VAL A 231 -23.16 -1.46 -2.66
CA VAL A 231 -22.11 -1.86 -1.71
C VAL A 231 -21.77 -0.78 -0.67
N VAL A 232 -22.23 0.46 -0.88
CA VAL A 232 -21.84 1.64 -0.09
C VAL A 232 -22.21 1.50 1.39
N ASP A 233 -23.44 1.10 1.69
CA ASP A 233 -23.92 0.96 3.07
C ASP A 233 -23.17 -0.16 3.81
N GLY A 234 -22.85 -1.25 3.10
CA GLY A 234 -22.07 -2.36 3.64
C GLY A 234 -20.67 -1.92 4.04
N TYR A 235 -19.94 -1.25 3.13
CA TYR A 235 -18.61 -0.74 3.41
C TYR A 235 -18.61 0.32 4.52
N THR A 236 -19.58 1.24 4.51
CA THR A 236 -19.72 2.27 5.55
C THR A 236 -19.94 1.66 6.93
N SER A 237 -20.84 0.67 7.03
CA SER A 237 -21.13 -0.02 8.28
C SER A 237 -19.90 -0.74 8.85
N GLN A 238 -19.14 -1.44 7.99
CA GLN A 238 -17.93 -2.12 8.44
C GLN A 238 -16.80 -1.14 8.78
N ALA A 239 -16.69 -0.02 8.07
CA ALA A 239 -15.74 1.02 8.41
C ALA A 239 -16.01 1.61 9.81
N ASP A 240 -17.28 1.83 10.17
CA ASP A 240 -17.66 2.36 11.48
C ASP A 240 -17.39 1.33 12.61
N ASN A 241 -17.64 0.04 12.35
CA ASN A 241 -17.28 -1.04 13.29
C ASN A 241 -15.77 -1.13 13.53
N LEU A 242 -14.98 -1.04 12.46
CA LEU A 242 -13.52 -1.01 12.54
C LEU A 242 -13.01 0.19 13.33
N LEU A 243 -13.60 1.38 13.11
CA LEU A 243 -13.24 2.58 13.86
C LEU A 243 -13.53 2.39 15.35
N CYS A 244 -14.68 1.81 15.70
CA CYS A 244 -15.03 1.48 17.07
C CYS A 244 -14.02 0.51 17.68
N PHE A 245 -13.67 -0.58 16.97
CA PHE A 245 -12.70 -1.57 17.43
C PHE A 245 -11.31 -0.95 17.70
N LEU A 246 -10.85 -0.03 16.85
CA LEU A 246 -9.61 0.72 17.06
C LEU A 246 -9.59 1.45 18.41
N GLN A 247 -10.72 1.98 18.88
CA GLN A 247 -10.79 2.74 20.14
C GLN A 247 -10.75 1.84 21.38
N VAL A 248 -11.18 0.58 21.25
CA VAL A 248 -11.25 -0.36 22.38
C VAL A 248 -9.87 -0.97 22.65
N GLY A 249 -9.08 -1.24 21.61
CA GLY A 249 -7.70 -1.72 21.73
C GLY A 249 -6.74 -0.71 22.37
N SER A 250 -7.00 0.60 22.25
CA SER A 250 -6.16 1.64 22.85
C SER A 250 -6.27 1.75 24.38
N ARG A 251 -7.27 1.09 25.00
CA ARG A 251 -7.47 1.14 26.46
C ARG A 251 -6.59 0.14 27.23
N PHE A 252 -5.90 -0.79 26.56
CA PHE A 252 -5.10 -1.83 27.21
C PHE A 252 -3.59 -1.51 27.31
N ILE A 253 -3.12 -0.37 26.81
CA ILE A 253 -1.70 0.04 26.89
C ILE A 253 -1.45 1.00 28.07
N ALA A 254 -2.47 1.32 28.87
CA ALA A 254 -2.36 2.16 30.05
C ALA A 254 -2.67 1.37 31.33
N THR A 255 -1.79 0.44 31.70
CA THR A 255 -1.63 -0.06 33.07
C THR A 255 -0.18 -0.37 33.34
#